data_AF-A0A849NDT8-F1
#
_entry.id   AF-A0A849NDT8-F1
#
_cell.length_a   1.000
_cell.length_b   1.000
_cell.length_c   1.000
_cell.angle_alpha   90.00
_cell.angle_beta   90.00
_cell.angle_gamma   90.00
#
_symmetry.space_group_name_H-M   'P 1'
#
loop_
_entity.id
_entity.type
_entity.pdbx_description
1 polymer ?
#
loop_
_entity_poly.entity_id
_entity_poly.type
_entity_poly.pdbx_seq_one_letter_code
_entity_poly.pdbx_strand_id
1 'polypeptide(L)' 'MNKIVMLISSLSFFLSIIFFSQRDFPLQEIFLRSFAVFITIALLLGIITIVFIKSINKASIKRSKEVLDNTAGITNNE' A
#
# COMPACT_ATOMS: atom_id res chain seq x y z
N MET A 1 3.41 5.44 7.73
CA MET A 1 2.84 4.27 7.02
C MET A 1 1.33 4.42 6.95
N ASN A 2 0.72 4.06 5.82
CA ASN A 2 -0.73 4.07 5.70
C ASN A 2 -1.34 3.13 6.77
N LYS A 3 -2.23 3.64 7.63
CA LYS A 3 -2.83 2.85 8.75
C LYS A 3 -3.47 1.56 8.25
N ILE A 4 -4.06 1.62 7.06
CA ILE A 4 -4.67 0.48 6.37
C ILE A 4 -3.66 -0.64 6.09
N VAL A 5 -2.44 -0.32 5.63
CA VAL A 5 -1.42 -1.34 5.34
C VAL A 5 -1.04 -2.10 6.61
N MET A 6 -0.91 -1.38 7.73
CA MET A 6 -0.59 -1.99 9.03
C MET A 6 -1.71 -2.90 9.53
N LEU A 7 -2.97 -2.46 9.41
CA LEU A 7 -4.14 -3.24 9.83
C LEU A 7 -4.30 -4.52 8.99
N ILE A 8 -4.19 -4.42 7.66
CA ILE A 8 -4.30 -5.57 6.76
C ILE A 8 -3.17 -6.57 7.02
N SER A 9 -1.94 -6.07 7.17
CA SER A 9 -0.78 -6.95 7.44
C SER A 9 -0.94 -7.64 8.80
N SER A 10 -1.37 -6.92 9.84
CA SER A 10 -1.62 -7.48 11.16
C SER A 10 -2.74 -8.53 11.15
N LEU A 11 -3.83 -8.28 10.43
CA LEU A 11 -4.89 -9.26 10.24
C LEU A 11 -4.36 -10.54 9.59
N SER A 12 -3.55 -10.39 8.54
CA SER A 12 -2.93 -11.54 7.87
C SER A 12 -1.94 -12.30 8.76
N PHE A 13 -1.22 -11.61 9.65
CA PHE A 13 -0.36 -12.25 10.65
C PHE A 13 -1.16 -13.15 11.58
N PHE A 14 -2.28 -12.66 12.14
CA PHE A 14 -3.13 -13.47 13.02
C PHE A 14 -3.78 -14.65 12.27
N LEU A 15 -4.25 -14.43 11.04
CA LEU A 15 -4.75 -15.51 10.18
C LEU A 15 -3.67 -16.59 9.92
N SER A 16 -2.43 -16.17 9.69
CA SER A 16 -1.31 -17.09 9.48
C SER A 16 -1.02 -17.91 10.74
N ILE A 17 -1.06 -17.30 11.92
CA ILE A 17 -0.92 -18.02 13.20
C ILE A 17 -2.01 -19.08 13.33
N ILE A 18 -3.28 -18.72 13.10
CA ILE A 18 -4.41 -19.65 13.17
C ILE A 18 -4.23 -20.81 12.19
N PHE A 19 -3.75 -20.52 10.97
CA PHE A 19 -3.51 -21.53 9.95
C PHE A 19 -2.37 -22.49 10.29
N PHE A 20 -1.21 -21.97 10.74
CA PHE A 20 -0.05 -22.80 11.07
C PHE A 20 -0.20 -23.55 12.39
N SER A 21 -1.03 -23.02 13.31
CA SER A 21 -1.38 -23.71 14.56
C SER A 21 -2.10 -25.04 14.31
N GLN A 22 -2.79 -25.18 13.18
CA GLN A 22 -3.50 -26.42 12.80
C GLN A 22 -2.60 -27.51 12.21
N ARG A 23 -1.29 -27.28 12.09
CA ARG A 23 -0.36 -28.17 11.35
C ARG A 23 0.66 -28.90 12.22
N ASP A 24 0.41 -29.04 13.52
CA ASP A 24 1.31 -29.71 14.48
C ASP A 24 2.76 -29.19 14.48
N PHE A 25 2.95 -27.92 14.09
CA PHE A 25 4.27 -27.28 14.16
C PHE A 25 4.60 -26.85 15.59
N PRO A 26 5.90 -26.84 15.98
CA PRO A 26 6.31 -26.25 17.23
C PRO A 26 6.02 -24.74 17.24
N LEU A 27 5.71 -24.17 18.42
CA LEU A 27 5.33 -22.76 18.57
C LEU A 27 6.30 -21.80 17.88
N GLN A 28 7.61 -22.03 18.04
CA GLN A 28 8.64 -21.18 17.43
C GLN A 28 8.53 -21.15 15.90
N GLU A 29 8.21 -22.29 15.27
CA GLU A 29 8.08 -22.39 13.83
C GLU A 29 6.78 -21.76 13.32
N ILE A 30 5.70 -21.86 14.09
CA ILE A 30 4.43 -21.16 13.81
C ILE A 30 4.67 -19.65 13.75
N PHE A 31 5.35 -19.09 14.76
CA PHE A 31 5.66 -17.66 14.80
C PHE A 31 6.58 -17.24 13.66
N LEU A 32 7.63 -18.03 13.38
CA LEU A 32 8.58 -17.72 12.31
C LEU A 32 7.90 -17.69 10.93
N ARG A 33 7.10 -18.70 10.62
CA ARG A 33 6.36 -18.78 9.35
C ARG A 33 5.30 -17.68 9.24
N SER A 34 4.56 -17.41 10.31
CA SER A 34 3.56 -16.33 10.34
C SER A 34 4.20 -14.96 10.16
N PHE A 35 5.37 -14.74 10.77
CA PHE A 35 6.13 -13.51 10.63
C PHE A 35 6.65 -13.33 9.20
N ALA A 36 7.11 -14.40 8.55
CA ALA A 36 7.52 -14.36 7.14
C ALA A 36 6.34 -13.94 6.23
N VAL A 37 5.14 -14.48 6.46
CA VAL A 37 3.93 -14.08 5.73
C VAL A 37 3.58 -12.61 5.97
N PHE A 38 3.64 -12.15 7.21
CA PHE A 38 3.42 -10.75 7.58
C PHE A 38 4.35 -9.79 6.82
N ILE A 39 5.66 -10.05 6.84
CA ILE A 39 6.65 -9.21 6.16
C ILE A 39 6.39 -9.18 4.66
N THR A 40 6.11 -10.34 4.05
CA THR A 40 5.84 -10.45 2.61
C THR A 40 4.64 -9.60 2.20
N ILE A 41 3.54 -9.68 2.95
CA ILE A 41 2.32 -8.92 2.66
C ILE A 41 2.50 -7.43 2.93
N ALA A 42 3.18 -7.07 4.03
CA ALA A 42 3.47 -5.69 4.36
C ALA A 42 4.32 -5.00 3.28
N LEU A 43 5.33 -5.70 2.74
CA LEU A 43 6.16 -5.20 1.64
C LEU A 43 5.36 -5.02 0.35
N LEU A 44 4.58 -6.02 -0.05
CA LEU A 44 3.73 -5.94 -1.25
C LEU A 44 2.73 -4.79 -1.17
N LEU A 45 2.00 -4.68 -0.06
CA LEU A 45 1.06 -3.59 0.16
C LEU A 45 1.74 -2.23 0.25
N GLY A 46 2.95 -2.18 0.83
CA GLY A 46 3.77 -0.97 0.86
C GLY A 46 4.10 -0.46 -0.55
N ILE A 47 4.57 -1.36 -1.42
CA ILE A 47 4.87 -1.02 -2.83
C ILE A 47 3.61 -0.55 -3.55
N ILE A 48 2.50 -1.28 -3.44
CA ILE A 48 1.23 -0.93 -4.06
C ILE A 48 0.77 0.46 -3.60
N THR A 49 0.86 0.74 -2.30
CA THR A 49 0.46 2.03 -1.72
C THR A 49 1.30 3.17 -2.28
N ILE A 50 2.62 3.01 -2.38
CA ILE A 50 3.52 4.02 -2.95
C ILE A 50 3.18 4.28 -4.41
N VAL A 51 2.95 3.22 -5.20
CA VAL A 51 2.59 3.33 -6.62
C VAL A 51 1.24 4.05 -6.78
N PHE A 52 0.25 3.73 -5.96
CA PHE A 52 -1.06 4.38 -5.97
C PHE A 52 -0.96 5.87 -5.65
N ILE A 53 -0.28 6.23 -4.56
CA ILE A 53 -0.06 7.63 -4.16
C ILE A 53 0.67 8.41 -5.25
N LYS A 54 1.71 7.82 -5.85
CA LYS A 54 2.45 8.46 -6.93
C LYS A 54 1.57 8.68 -8.17
N SER A 55 0.72 7.71 -8.50
CA SER A 55 -0.23 7.80 -9.62
C SER A 55 -1.28 8.88 -9.40
N ILE A 56 -1.85 8.95 -8.19
CA ILE A 56 -2.83 10.00 -7.81
C ILE A 56 -2.18 11.38 -7.87
N ASN A 57 -1.00 11.55 -7.27
CA ASN A 57 -0.30 12.84 -7.27
C ASN A 57 0.07 13.28 -8.68
N LYS A 58 0.52 12.35 -9.54
CA LYS A 58 0.82 12.67 -10.95
C LYS A 58 -0.43 13.12 -11.71
N ALA A 59 -1.57 12.47 -11.49
CA ALA A 59 -2.83 12.85 -12.12
C ALA A 59 -3.32 14.23 -11.64
N SER A 60 -3.23 14.50 -10.34
CA SER A 60 -3.59 15.79 -9.74
C SER A 60 -2.72 16.95 -10.28
N ILE A 61 -1.40 16.76 -10.31
CA ILE A 61 -0.45 17.76 -10.85
C ILE A 61 -0.71 18.02 -12.34
N LYS A 62 -0.94 16.96 -13.14
CA LYS A 62 -1.24 17.11 -14.57
C LYS A 62 -2.52 17.95 -14.78
N ARG A 63 -3.57 17.68 -14.01
CA ARG A 63 -4.84 18.42 -14.09
C ARG A 63 -4.68 19.88 -13.69
N SER A 64 -3.91 20.17 -12.64
CA SER A 64 -3.64 21.55 -12.22
C SER A 64 -2.85 22.33 -13.29
N LYS A 65 -1.92 21.66 -13.99
CA LYS A 65 -1.15 22.28 -15.07
C LYS A 65 -2.01 22.58 -16.30
N GLU A 66 -2.88 21.66 -16.71
CA GLU A 66 -3.83 21.90 -17.81
C GLU A 66 -4.77 23.07 -17.51
N VAL A 67 -5.25 23.22 -16.27
CA VAL A 67 -6.08 24.39 -15.90
C VAL A 67 -5.30 25.69 -16.01
N LEU A 68 -4.04 25.72 -15.52
CA LEU A 68 -3.20 26.91 -15.56
C LEU A 68 -2.86 27.33 -17.01
N ASP A 69 -2.49 26.36 -17.85
CA ASP A 69 -2.15 26.61 -19.26
C ASP A 69 -3.38 27.13 -20.03
N ASN A 70 -4.59 26.62 -19.75
CA ASN A 70 -5.82 27.10 -20.37
C ASN A 70 -6.18 28.53 -19.92
N THR A 71 -5.96 28.89 -18.65
CA THR A 71 -6.21 30.26 -18.17
C THR A 71 -5.18 31.25 -18.69
N ALA A 72 -3.90 30.86 -18.77
CA ALA A 72 -2.83 31.68 -19.35
C ALA A 72 -2.97 31.85 -20.87
N GLY A 73 -3.47 30.84 -21.58
CA GLY A 73 -3.77 30.94 -23.02
C GLY A 73 -4.92 31.90 -23.35
N ILE A 74 -5.88 32.09 -22.43
CA ILE A 74 -6.97 33.07 -22.57
C ILE A 74 -6.45 34.50 -22.38
N THR A 75 -5.49 34.72 -21.49
CA THR A 75 -4.94 36.08 -21.19
C THR A 75 -3.98 36.62 -22.26
N ASN A 76 -3.45 35.76 -23.14
CA ASN A 76 -2.53 36.17 -24.22
C ASN A 76 -3.24 36.37 -25.58
N ASN A 77 -4.56 36.16 -25.66
CA ASN A 77 -5.37 36.36 -26.86
C ASN A 77 -6.33 37.56 -26.76
N GLU A 78 -6.13 38.44 -25.78
CA GLU A 78 -6.73 39.79 -25.68
C GLU A 78 -5.64 40.86 -25.89
#